data_AF-A0A4Q6BJ35-F1
#
_entry.id   AF-A0A4Q6BJ35-F1
#
_cell.length_a   1.000
_cell.length_b   1.000
_cell.length_c   1.000
_cell.angle_alpha   90.00
_cell.angle_beta   90.00
_cell.angle_gamma   90.00
#
_symmetry.space_group_name_H-M   'P 1'
#
loop_
_entity.id
_entity.type
_entity.pdbx_description
1 polymer ?
#
loop_
_entity_poly.entity_id
_entity_poly.type
_entity_poly.pdbx_seq_one_letter_code
_entity_poly.pdbx_strand_id
1 'polypeptide(L)'
;DVRQHGDFDTFEREHAAAGARTGRVGKTWMFSAHATLSLYDAPFEPGDALVFGKESVGLDPELVARYPESTVGIPTLGAVRSLNLANAASLGIYEALRRTGAFSRTYSEG
;
A
#
# COMPACT_ATOMS: atom_id res chain seq x y z
N ASP A 1 14.05 -3.82 -8.99
CA ASP A 1 14.76 -4.52 -7.90
C ASP A 1 13.72 -5.29 -7.09
N VAL A 2 14.05 -6.50 -6.62
CA VAL A 2 13.17 -7.32 -5.77
C VAL A 2 13.96 -7.73 -4.54
N ARG A 3 13.44 -7.44 -3.34
CA ARG A 3 14.09 -7.75 -2.05
C ARG A 3 13.22 -8.69 -1.24
N GLN A 4 13.87 -9.59 -0.51
CA GLN A 4 13.22 -10.50 0.43
C GLN A 4 13.71 -10.17 1.84
N HIS A 5 12.78 -10.07 2.79
CA HIS A 5 13.07 -9.84 4.20
C HIS A 5 12.64 -11.08 5.00
N GLY A 6 13.34 -11.39 6.09
CA GLY A 6 13.02 -12.55 6.93
C GLY A 6 11.67 -12.44 7.65
N ASP A 7 11.26 -11.21 7.97
CA ASP A 7 10.01 -10.87 8.63
C ASP A 7 9.58 -9.44 8.29
N PHE A 8 8.36 -9.06 8.70
CA PHE A 8 7.80 -7.74 8.44
C PHE A 8 8.53 -6.63 9.21
N ASP A 9 8.97 -6.89 10.45
CA ASP A 9 9.68 -5.88 11.25
C ASP A 9 11.04 -5.51 10.62
N THR A 10 11.68 -6.46 9.93
CA THR A 10 12.90 -6.22 9.15
C THR A 10 12.63 -5.31 7.97
N PHE A 11 11.55 -5.56 7.23
CA PHE A 11 11.08 -4.65 6.19
C PHE A 11 10.86 -3.24 6.74
N GLU A 12 10.18 -3.08 7.89
CA GLU A 12 9.91 -1.77 8.47
C GLU A 12 11.18 -1.00 8.85
N ARG A 13 12.15 -1.67 9.47
CA ARG A 13 13.44 -1.05 9.83
C ARG A 13 14.18 -0.58 8.59
N GLU A 14 14.18 -1.38 7.53
CA GLU A 14 14.85 -1.03 6.27
C GLU A 14 14.14 0.10 5.52
N HIS A 15 12.80 0.08 5.50
CA HIS A 15 11.96 1.13 4.92
C HIS A 15 12.18 2.47 5.64
N ALA A 16 12.19 2.45 6.98
CA ALA A 16 12.49 3.61 7.79
C ALA A 16 13.92 4.13 7.55
N ALA A 17 14.91 3.24 7.49
CA ALA A 17 16.29 3.62 7.20
C ALA A 17 16.45 4.20 5.78
N ALA A 18 15.71 3.69 4.80
CA ALA A 18 15.70 4.22 3.44
C ALA A 18 15.12 5.64 3.39
N GLY A 19 13.97 5.84 4.02
CA GLY A 19 13.35 7.16 4.11
C GLY A 19 14.20 8.18 4.86
N ALA A 20 14.88 7.77 5.94
CA ALA A 20 15.79 8.65 6.68
C ALA A 20 16.96 9.15 5.81
N ARG A 21 17.47 8.34 4.88
CA ARG A 21 18.54 8.74 3.94
C ARG A 21 18.06 9.73 2.88
N THR A 22 16.77 9.74 2.56
CA THR A 22 16.18 10.62 1.54
C THR A 22 15.42 11.81 2.13
N GLY A 23 15.38 11.94 3.46
CA GLY A 23 14.80 13.08 4.17
C GLY A 23 13.32 12.93 4.58
N ARG A 24 12.68 11.77 4.32
CA ARG A 24 11.30 11.47 4.76
C ARG A 24 11.08 9.97 4.89
N VAL A 25 10.59 9.52 6.04
CA VAL A 25 10.07 8.15 6.21
C VAL A 25 8.63 8.12 5.75
N GLY A 26 8.35 7.39 4.67
CA GLY A 26 6.98 7.24 4.17
C GLY A 26 6.13 6.32 5.02
N LYS A 27 4.81 6.53 4.98
CA LYS A 27 3.84 5.71 5.72
C LYS A 27 3.75 4.31 5.14
N THR A 28 3.37 3.36 5.99
CA THR A 28 3.03 1.99 5.59
C THR A 28 1.51 1.86 5.52
N TRP A 29 0.99 1.62 4.32
CA TRP A 29 -0.45 1.46 4.06
C TRP A 29 -0.82 -0.01 3.91
N MET A 30 -1.69 -0.49 4.78
CA MET A 30 -2.19 -1.87 4.79
C MET A 30 -3.44 -1.99 3.92
N PHE A 31 -3.43 -2.87 2.93
CA PHE A 31 -4.60 -3.15 2.11
C PHE A 31 -5.40 -4.31 2.70
N SER A 32 -6.64 -4.03 3.10
CA SER A 32 -7.52 -5.01 3.73
C SER A 32 -8.96 -4.86 3.24
N ALA A 33 -9.64 -5.99 3.02
CA ALA A 33 -11.07 -6.02 2.73
C ALA A 33 -11.95 -5.59 3.92
N HIS A 34 -11.37 -5.52 5.12
CA HIS A 34 -12.04 -5.12 6.36
C HIS A 34 -11.78 -3.66 6.75
N ALA A 35 -11.04 -2.92 5.92
CA ALA A 35 -10.74 -1.52 6.19
C ALA A 35 -11.99 -0.64 6.09
N THR A 36 -12.05 0.39 6.92
CA THR A 36 -13.11 1.40 6.91
C THR A 36 -12.72 2.67 6.15
N LEU A 37 -11.41 2.93 5.98
CA LEU A 37 -10.90 4.02 5.16
C LEU A 37 -10.82 3.59 3.70
N SER A 38 -11.40 4.39 2.81
CA SER A 38 -11.29 4.16 1.36
C SER A 38 -9.86 4.39 0.88
N LEU A 39 -9.40 3.55 -0.05
CA LEU A 39 -8.18 3.78 -0.83
C LEU A 39 -8.15 5.19 -1.41
N TYR A 40 -9.30 5.68 -1.87
CA TYR A 40 -9.40 6.99 -2.52
C TYR A 40 -9.40 8.16 -1.53
N ASP A 41 -9.51 7.93 -0.23
CA ASP A 41 -9.44 8.99 0.80
C ASP A 41 -8.06 9.05 1.46
N ALA A 42 -7.20 8.07 1.20
CA ALA A 42 -5.86 8.01 1.76
C ALA A 42 -4.94 9.09 1.17
N PRO A 43 -4.28 9.91 2.02
CA PRO A 43 -3.31 10.92 1.57
C PRO A 43 -1.96 10.28 1.26
N PHE A 44 -1.86 9.54 0.15
CA PHE A 44 -0.60 8.94 -0.29
C PHE A 44 0.46 9.99 -0.61
N GLU A 45 1.69 9.72 -0.18
CA GLU A 45 2.86 10.59 -0.40
C GLU A 45 4.05 9.84 -1.03
N PRO A 46 4.96 10.55 -1.73
CA PRO A 46 6.12 9.91 -2.38
C PRO A 46 7.05 9.22 -1.39
N GLY A 47 7.19 7.90 -1.47
CA GLY A 47 7.99 7.09 -0.55
C GLY A 47 7.17 6.29 0.46
N ASP A 48 5.84 6.36 0.39
CA ASP A 48 4.97 5.45 1.14
C ASP A 48 5.10 4.01 0.63
N ALA A 49 4.91 3.04 1.54
CA ALA A 49 4.86 1.62 1.23
C ALA A 49 3.41 1.13 1.15
N LEU A 50 3.09 0.32 0.14
CA LEU A 50 1.79 -0.34 0.00
C LEU A 50 1.95 -1.82 0.30
N VAL A 51 1.25 -2.31 1.31
CA VAL A 51 1.40 -3.67 1.83
C VAL A 51 0.16 -4.49 1.51
N PHE A 52 0.38 -5.64 0.87
CA PHE A 52 -0.67 -6.56 0.47
C PHE A 52 -0.42 -7.94 1.08
N GLY A 53 -1.51 -8.59 1.46
CA GLY A 53 -1.48 -9.92 2.03
C GLY A 53 -1.48 -11.03 0.98
N LYS A 54 -1.51 -12.28 1.46
CA LYS A 54 -1.68 -13.45 0.59
C LYS A 54 -3.08 -13.44 -0.02
N GLU A 55 -3.23 -13.89 -1.26
CA GLU A 55 -4.53 -13.87 -1.96
C GLU A 55 -5.65 -14.64 -1.23
N SER A 56 -5.31 -15.77 -0.59
CA SER A 56 -6.27 -16.62 0.08
C SER A 56 -6.72 -16.14 1.46
N VAL A 57 -5.83 -15.49 2.20
CA VAL A 57 -6.03 -15.18 3.64
C VAL A 57 -5.87 -13.71 3.99
N GLY A 58 -5.41 -12.88 3.05
CA GLY A 58 -5.12 -11.48 3.29
C GLY A 58 -3.88 -11.27 4.16
N LEU A 59 -3.85 -10.14 4.85
CA LEU A 59 -2.84 -9.80 5.85
C LEU A 59 -3.18 -10.43 7.18
N ASP A 60 -2.15 -10.68 7.99
CA ASP A 60 -2.33 -11.09 9.37
C ASP A 60 -3.14 -10.02 10.13
N PRO A 61 -4.28 -10.37 10.77
CA PRO A 61 -5.08 -9.42 11.54
C PRO A 61 -4.29 -8.73 12.65
N GLU A 62 -3.33 -9.40 13.28
CA GLU A 62 -2.47 -8.80 14.31
C GLU A 62 -1.55 -7.74 13.71
N LEU A 63 -1.06 -8.00 12.49
CA LEU A 63 -0.29 -7.01 11.75
C LEU A 63 -1.16 -5.81 11.38
N VAL A 64 -2.37 -6.02 10.85
CA VAL A 64 -3.29 -4.92 10.49
C VAL A 64 -3.64 -4.07 11.71
N ALA A 65 -3.84 -4.69 12.88
CA ALA A 65 -4.14 -3.99 14.13
C ALA A 65 -3.03 -3.02 14.58
N ARG A 66 -1.78 -3.18 14.12
CA ARG A 66 -0.68 -2.23 14.36
C ARG A 66 -0.82 -0.93 13.55
N TYR A 67 -1.68 -0.86 12.53
CA TYR A 67 -1.84 0.28 11.60
C TYR A 67 -3.29 0.77 11.50
N PRO A 68 -3.94 1.12 12.62
CA PRO A 68 -5.36 1.49 12.61
C PRO A 68 -5.65 2.72 11.76
N GLU A 69 -4.70 3.65 11.65
CA GLU A 69 -4.86 4.91 10.89
C GLU A 69 -4.36 4.82 9.44
N SER A 70 -3.67 3.73 9.07
CA SER A 70 -3.12 3.53 7.73
C SER A 70 -3.53 2.20 7.12
N THR A 71 -4.75 1.76 7.43
CA THR A 71 -5.38 0.59 6.80
C THR A 71 -6.48 1.05 5.85
N VAL A 72 -6.39 0.66 4.58
CA VAL A 72 -7.26 1.10 3.49
C VAL A 72 -7.93 -0.08 2.78
N GLY A 73 -9.13 0.17 2.26
CA GLY A 73 -9.94 -0.78 1.52
C GLY A 73 -10.25 -0.25 0.13
N ILE A 74 -10.34 -1.15 -0.84
CA ILE A 74 -10.78 -0.80 -2.20
C ILE A 74 -12.30 -0.89 -2.20
N PRO A 75 -13.03 0.21 -2.45
CA PRO A 75 -14.49 0.15 -2.54
C PRO A 75 -14.93 -0.83 -3.64
N THR A 76 -15.77 -1.79 -3.29
CA THR A 76 -16.40 -2.71 -4.25
C THR A 76 -17.91 -2.50 -4.28
N LEU A 77 -18.51 -2.64 -5.47
CA LEU A 77 -19.96 -2.60 -5.63
C LEU A 77 -20.50 -4.03 -5.56
N GLY A 78 -21.34 -4.33 -4.56
CA GLY A 78 -22.10 -5.59 -4.49
C GLY A 78 -21.43 -6.72 -3.68
N ALA A 79 -21.71 -7.97 -4.07
CA ALA A 79 -21.40 -9.17 -3.27
C ALA A 79 -19.92 -9.60 -3.29
N VAL A 80 -19.07 -8.95 -4.11
CA VAL A 80 -17.64 -9.25 -4.19
C VAL A 80 -16.93 -8.65 -2.98
N ARG A 81 -16.48 -9.53 -2.08
CA ARG A 81 -15.82 -9.14 -0.82
C ARG A 81 -14.35 -8.78 -0.98
N SER A 82 -13.70 -9.18 -2.07
CA SER A 82 -12.31 -8.83 -2.37
C SER A 82 -12.01 -8.97 -3.87
N LEU A 83 -11.07 -8.15 -4.36
CA LEU A 83 -10.47 -8.31 -5.68
C LEU A 83 -9.32 -9.32 -5.59
N ASN A 84 -8.92 -9.89 -6.74
CA ASN A 84 -7.67 -10.64 -6.79
C ASN A 84 -6.47 -9.73 -6.43
N LEU A 85 -5.37 -10.33 -5.98
CA LEU A 85 -4.22 -9.60 -5.47
C LEU A 85 -3.60 -8.67 -6.52
N ALA A 86 -3.51 -9.12 -7.78
CA ALA A 86 -2.93 -8.34 -8.86
C ALA A 86 -3.73 -7.06 -9.15
N ASN A 87 -5.06 -7.14 -9.16
CA ASN A 87 -5.95 -6.00 -9.37
C ASN A 87 -5.90 -5.05 -8.18
N ALA A 88 -5.86 -5.58 -6.95
CA ALA A 88 -5.73 -4.77 -5.74
C ALA A 88 -4.40 -3.98 -5.74
N ALA A 89 -3.29 -4.65 -6.07
CA ALA A 89 -1.98 -4.03 -6.20
C ALA A 89 -1.97 -2.94 -7.29
N SER A 90 -2.56 -3.24 -8.45
CA SER A 90 -2.65 -2.30 -9.57
C SER A 90 -3.41 -1.04 -9.19
N LEU A 91 -4.59 -1.19 -8.56
CA LEU A 91 -5.39 -0.04 -8.10
C LEU A 91 -4.67 0.80 -7.05
N GLY A 92 -4.03 0.15 -6.07
CA GLY A 92 -3.26 0.84 -5.03
C GLY A 92 -2.09 1.64 -5.60
N ILE A 93 -1.29 1.02 -6.47
CA ILE A 93 -0.15 1.67 -7.12
C ILE A 93 -0.62 2.85 -7.96
N TYR A 94 -1.65 2.68 -8.80
CA TYR A 94 -2.12 3.75 -9.67
C TYR A 94 -2.75 4.91 -8.87
N GLU A 95 -3.47 4.64 -7.79
CA GLU A 95 -3.98 5.73 -6.95
C GLU A 95 -2.84 6.50 -6.26
N ALA A 96 -1.84 5.81 -5.72
CA ALA A 96 -0.68 6.46 -5.12
C ALA A 96 0.10 7.31 -6.15
N LEU A 97 0.30 6.80 -7.37
CA LEU A 97 0.93 7.55 -8.48
C LEU A 97 0.09 8.76 -8.89
N ARG A 98 -1.24 8.62 -8.96
CA ARG A 98 -2.15 9.73 -9.27
C ARG A 98 -2.08 10.83 -8.20
N ARG A 99 -2.10 10.45 -6.92
CA ARG A 99 -2.03 11.37 -5.78
C ARG A 99 -0.69 12.10 -5.69
N THR A 100 0.39 11.42 -6.04
CA THR A 100 1.75 11.99 -6.04
C THR A 100 2.11 12.76 -7.31
N GLY A 101 1.18 12.90 -8.25
CA GLY A 101 1.39 13.69 -9.47
C GLY A 101 2.26 13.02 -10.53
N ALA A 102 2.48 11.70 -10.44
CA ALA A 102 3.33 10.95 -11.37
C ALA A 102 2.75 10.87 -12.79
N PHE A 103 1.44 11.08 -12.97
CA PHE A 103 0.77 11.06 -14.29
C PHE A 103 0.71 12.43 -14.98
N SER A 104 1.68 13.31 -14.74
CA SER A 104 1.79 14.58 -15.48
C SER A 104 1.94 14.39 -17.00
N ARG A 105 2.29 13.18 -17.45
CA ARG A 105 2.29 12.74 -18.85
C ARG A 105 1.72 11.33 -18.96
N THR A 106 0.94 11.07 -20.02
CA THR A 106 0.41 9.71 -20.31
C THR A 106 1.52 8.71 -20.60
N TYR A 107 2.62 9.19 -21.20
CA TYR A 107 3.84 8.44 -21.44
C TYR A 107 5.03 9.31 -21.03
N SER A 108 5.91 8.75 -20.22
CA SER A 108 7.24 9.34 -19.99
C SER A 108 8.18 8.61 -20.93
N GLU A 109 8.87 9.35 -21.80
CA GLU A 109 10.00 8.77 -22.55
C GLU A 109 11.05 8.32 -21.53
N GLY A 110 11.59 7.11 -21.74
CA GLY A 110 12.59 6.49 -20.87
C GLY A 110 13.94 7.17 -20.92
#